data_AF-A0A1F9JSJ8-F1
#
_entry.id   AF-A0A1F9JSJ8-F1
#
_cell.length_a   1.000
_cell.length_b   1.000
_cell.length_c   1.000
_cell.angle_alpha   90.00
_cell.angle_beta   90.00
_cell.angle_gamma   90.00
#
_symmetry.space_group_name_H-M   'P 1'
#
loop_
_entity.id
_entity.type
_entity.pdbx_description
1 polymer ?
#
loop_
_entity_poly.entity_id
_entity_poly.type
_entity_poly.pdbx_seq_one_letter_code
_entity_poly.pdbx_strand_id
1 'polypeptide(L)'
;MREPCTSCHVLTIALANVEVPRGFAPNLRKTAARSRDWYRAYFVDSRAVLPWSPMPFFGYLSDDEIDALIAFLNRLNKDAPARPAVAGEKVPQISRNPKTYLAAQSLYQTYCIGCHGELGNGGGRIGHILSPEPRDFTDALWLSKQTESYLYSVVTDGKPNTAMPPFRDILSSQERALVLNYVQYFADPVAKERMELGELQGIPR
;
A
#
# COMPACT_ATOMS: atom_id res chain seq x y z
N MET A 1 -19.50 10.42 24.99
CA MET A 1 -18.08 10.50 25.38
C MET A 1 -17.24 10.05 24.20
N ARG A 2 -16.13 10.73 23.88
CA ARG A 2 -15.21 10.28 22.83
C ARG A 2 -14.44 9.07 23.37
N GLU A 3 -14.58 7.90 22.74
CA GLU A 3 -13.79 6.73 23.15
C GLU A 3 -12.33 6.93 22.70
N PRO A 4 -11.35 6.72 23.59
CA PRO A 4 -9.95 6.85 23.22
C PRO A 4 -9.53 5.68 22.32
N CYS A 5 -8.71 5.93 21.30
CA CYS A 5 -8.23 4.88 20.39
C CYS A 5 -7.52 3.73 21.13
N THR A 6 -6.91 4.03 22.28
CA THR A 6 -6.22 3.07 23.16
C THR A 6 -7.13 2.10 23.90
N SER A 7 -8.46 2.30 23.87
CA SER A 7 -9.42 1.33 24.44
C SER A 7 -9.41 0.00 23.67
N CYS A 8 -9.13 0.06 22.36
CA CYS A 8 -9.10 -1.08 21.47
C CYS A 8 -7.69 -1.36 20.93
N HIS A 9 -6.91 -0.31 20.64
CA HIS A 9 -5.62 -0.46 19.98
C HIS A 9 -4.43 -0.48 20.94
N VAL A 10 -3.51 -1.41 20.72
CA VAL A 10 -2.20 -1.43 21.40
C VAL A 10 -1.24 -0.46 20.70
N LEU A 11 -0.64 0.44 21.49
CA LEU A 11 0.33 1.44 21.02
C LEU A 11 1.78 1.21 21.50
N THR A 12 2.04 0.21 22.37
CA THR A 12 3.35 0.03 23.03
C THR A 12 4.03 -1.29 22.67
N ILE A 13 5.37 -1.31 22.78
CA ILE A 13 6.21 -2.51 22.59
C ILE A 13 6.05 -3.50 23.77
N ALA A 14 5.82 -2.99 24.98
CA ALA A 14 5.71 -3.80 26.20
C ALA A 14 4.57 -4.84 26.15
N LEU A 15 3.55 -4.59 25.32
CA LEU A 15 2.44 -5.51 25.08
C LEU A 15 2.44 -6.07 23.65
N ALA A 16 3.50 -5.84 22.86
CA ALA A 16 3.59 -6.32 21.47
C ALA A 16 3.72 -7.84 21.34
N ASN A 17 4.04 -8.52 22.44
CA ASN A 17 4.09 -9.98 22.59
C ASN A 17 2.93 -10.54 23.42
N VAL A 18 1.98 -9.70 23.85
CA VAL A 18 0.72 -10.19 24.38
C VAL A 18 -0.11 -10.58 23.16
N GLU A 19 -0.32 -11.88 22.97
CA GLU A 19 -1.33 -12.38 22.06
C GLU A 19 -2.69 -11.85 22.55
N VAL A 20 -3.12 -10.74 21.95
CA VAL A 20 -4.51 -10.30 22.09
C VAL A 20 -5.33 -11.39 21.41
N PRO A 21 -6.25 -12.07 22.12
CA PRO A 21 -7.09 -13.11 21.53
C PRO A 21 -7.69 -12.58 20.24
N ARG A 22 -7.67 -13.39 19.17
CA ARG A 22 -8.12 -13.03 17.81
C ARG A 22 -9.24 -11.98 17.82
N GLY A 23 -8.92 -10.77 17.35
CA GLY A 23 -9.82 -10.05 16.44
C GLY A 23 -10.72 -8.94 16.97
N PHE A 24 -10.26 -8.02 17.84
CA PHE A 24 -11.02 -6.76 18.03
C PHE A 24 -10.36 -5.54 17.38
N ALA A 25 -9.04 -5.34 17.53
CA ALA A 25 -8.34 -4.23 16.88
C ALA A 25 -6.84 -4.53 16.71
N PRO A 26 -6.21 -4.06 15.63
CA PRO A 26 -4.80 -4.33 15.37
C PRO A 26 -3.87 -3.52 16.29
N ASN A 27 -2.68 -4.06 16.55
CA ASN A 27 -1.57 -3.31 17.13
C ASN A 27 -1.09 -2.28 16.12
N LEU A 28 -1.26 -0.99 16.44
CA LEU A 28 -1.01 0.12 15.52
C LEU A 28 0.48 0.42 15.28
N ARG A 29 1.40 -0.30 15.91
CA ARG A 29 2.84 -0.32 15.51
C ARG A 29 3.15 -1.41 14.49
N LYS A 30 2.22 -2.37 14.33
CA LYS A 30 2.32 -3.50 13.41
C LYS A 30 1.31 -3.39 12.27
N THR A 31 0.70 -2.21 12.06
CA THR A 31 -0.16 -1.95 10.91
C THR A 31 0.60 -1.28 9.78
N ALA A 32 0.05 -1.39 8.58
CA ALA A 32 0.57 -0.68 7.43
C ALA A 32 0.28 0.82 7.52
N ALA A 33 1.20 1.66 7.05
CA ALA A 33 0.86 3.03 6.69
C ALA A 33 -0.09 3.04 5.48
N ARG A 34 -1.03 3.97 5.45
CA ARG A 34 -2.07 4.12 4.42
C ARG A 34 -2.13 5.56 3.90
N SER A 35 -2.76 5.81 2.75
CA SER A 35 -2.99 7.18 2.31
C SER A 35 -3.91 7.93 3.28
N ARG A 36 -3.83 9.27 3.23
CA ARG A 36 -4.72 10.15 3.98
C ARG A 36 -6.19 9.79 3.75
N ASP A 37 -6.55 9.57 2.50
CA ASP A 37 -7.94 9.35 2.13
C ASP A 37 -8.42 7.95 2.52
N TRP A 38 -7.54 6.95 2.51
CA TRP A 38 -7.84 5.64 3.10
C TRP A 38 -8.15 5.80 4.59
N TYR A 39 -7.30 6.49 5.34
CA TYR A 39 -7.52 6.71 6.77
C TYR A 39 -8.79 7.52 7.02
N ARG A 40 -9.04 8.57 6.24
CA ARG A 40 -10.25 9.38 6.31
C ARG A 40 -11.50 8.53 6.05
N ALA A 41 -11.50 7.77 4.95
CA ALA A 41 -12.60 6.86 4.63
C ALA A 41 -12.82 5.82 5.74
N TYR A 42 -11.73 5.27 6.31
CA TYR A 42 -11.81 4.27 7.37
C TYR A 42 -12.30 4.84 8.71
N PHE A 43 -11.91 6.06 9.06
CA PHE A 43 -12.41 6.74 10.27
C PHE A 43 -13.87 7.16 10.13
N VAL A 44 -14.27 7.62 8.93
CA VAL A 44 -15.64 8.05 8.68
C VAL A 44 -16.56 6.84 8.52
N ASP A 45 -16.25 5.87 7.67
CA ASP A 45 -17.05 4.66 7.49
C ASP A 45 -16.13 3.44 7.31
N SER A 46 -15.73 2.86 8.43
CA SER A 46 -14.83 1.70 8.44
C SER A 46 -15.43 0.49 7.71
N ARG A 47 -16.76 0.37 7.65
CA ARG A 47 -17.45 -0.75 6.99
C ARG A 47 -17.58 -0.56 5.48
N ALA A 48 -17.54 0.67 4.99
CA ALA A 48 -17.41 0.94 3.56
C ALA A 48 -16.05 0.48 3.02
N VAL A 49 -14.98 0.57 3.82
CA VAL A 49 -13.63 0.15 3.42
C VAL A 49 -13.37 -1.32 3.74
N LEU A 50 -13.78 -1.80 4.93
CA LEU A 50 -13.66 -3.19 5.38
C LEU A 50 -15.01 -3.65 5.96
N PRO A 51 -15.83 -4.40 5.22
CA PRO A 51 -17.21 -4.75 5.62
C PRO A 51 -17.37 -5.38 7.01
N TRP A 52 -16.34 -6.09 7.47
CA TRP A 52 -16.33 -6.78 8.76
C TRP A 52 -15.67 -5.98 9.90
N SER A 53 -15.34 -4.71 9.67
CA SER A 53 -14.66 -3.88 10.65
C SER A 53 -15.51 -3.66 11.91
N PRO A 54 -14.99 -3.97 13.11
CA PRO A 54 -15.62 -3.59 14.38
C PRO A 54 -15.32 -2.14 14.76
N MET A 55 -14.48 -1.41 14.00
CA MET A 55 -14.06 -0.05 14.34
C MET A 55 -15.27 0.92 14.31
N PRO A 56 -15.51 1.69 15.40
CA PRO A 56 -16.61 2.65 15.48
C PRO A 56 -16.55 3.75 14.42
N PHE A 57 -17.65 4.49 14.28
CA PHE A 57 -17.74 5.69 13.43
C PHE A 57 -17.06 6.88 14.11
N PHE A 58 -16.13 7.55 13.42
CA PHE A 58 -15.41 8.74 13.88
C PHE A 58 -15.64 9.96 12.97
N GLY A 59 -16.74 10.00 12.20
CA GLY A 59 -17.03 11.14 11.30
C GLY A 59 -17.38 12.46 12.01
N TYR A 60 -17.27 12.51 13.34
CA TYR A 60 -17.31 13.75 14.12
C TYR A 60 -15.94 14.44 14.22
N LEU A 61 -14.85 13.80 13.80
CA LEU A 61 -13.52 14.39 13.76
C LEU A 61 -13.42 15.41 12.61
N SER A 62 -12.78 16.55 12.86
CA SER A 62 -12.44 17.49 11.79
C SER A 62 -11.32 16.94 10.89
N ASP A 63 -11.17 17.50 9.69
CA ASP A 63 -10.07 17.12 8.79
C ASP A 63 -8.69 17.36 9.44
N ASP A 64 -8.54 18.42 10.24
CA ASP A 64 -7.31 18.70 11.00
C ASP A 64 -7.04 17.64 12.09
N GLU A 65 -8.09 17.20 12.81
CA GLU A 65 -7.98 16.12 13.81
C GLU A 65 -7.60 14.80 13.12
N ILE A 66 -8.19 14.50 11.96
CA ILE A 66 -7.86 13.33 11.14
C ILE A 66 -6.40 13.39 10.66
N ASP A 67 -5.94 14.54 10.17
CA ASP A 67 -4.56 14.72 9.71
C ASP A 67 -3.54 14.57 10.85
N ALA A 68 -3.86 15.07 12.04
CA ALA A 68 -3.05 14.85 13.23
C ALA A 68 -2.95 13.36 13.61
N LEU A 69 -4.06 12.62 13.55
CA LEU A 69 -4.08 11.17 13.80
C LEU A 69 -3.28 10.41 12.73
N ILE A 70 -3.40 10.77 11.46
CA ILE A 70 -2.65 10.14 10.37
C ILE A 70 -1.14 10.36 10.57
N ALA A 71 -0.73 11.58 10.91
CA ALA A 71 0.66 11.89 11.20
C ALA A 71 1.19 11.05 12.39
N PHE A 72 0.38 10.88 13.44
CA PHE A 72 0.70 10.05 14.58
C PHE A 72 0.83 8.57 14.21
N LEU A 73 -0.14 8.00 13.48
CA LEU A 73 -0.11 6.59 13.04
C LEU A 73 1.09 6.32 12.12
N ASN A 74 1.36 7.22 11.19
CA ASN A 74 2.52 7.10 10.31
C ASN A 74 3.84 7.19 11.09
N ARG A 75 3.91 7.98 12.17
CA ARG A 75 5.06 8.00 13.08
C ARG A 75 5.19 6.70 13.88
N LEU A 76 4.08 6.14 14.39
CA LEU A 76 4.11 4.85 15.10
C LEU A 76 4.58 3.70 14.20
N ASN A 77 4.18 3.71 12.94
CA ASN A 77 4.58 2.73 11.94
C ASN A 77 6.06 2.87 11.51
N LYS A 78 6.64 4.08 11.57
CA LYS A 78 8.06 4.32 11.24
C LYS A 78 9.03 3.55 12.14
N ASP A 79 8.62 3.21 13.36
CA ASP A 79 9.46 2.47 14.29
C ASP A 79 9.53 0.96 13.97
N ALA A 80 8.68 0.44 13.07
CA ALA A 80 8.86 -0.89 12.52
C ALA A 80 10.04 -0.85 11.54
N PRO A 81 11.05 -1.74 11.67
CA PRO A 81 12.21 -1.69 10.79
C PRO A 81 11.78 -1.95 9.35
N ALA A 82 11.90 -0.93 8.50
CA ALA A 82 11.79 -1.08 7.06
C ALA A 82 12.96 -1.93 6.56
N ARG A 83 12.79 -2.61 5.42
CA ARG A 83 13.94 -3.20 4.74
C ARG A 83 14.98 -2.10 4.47
N PRO A 84 16.27 -2.37 4.70
CA PRO A 84 17.32 -1.40 4.40
C PRO A 84 17.16 -0.88 2.97
N ALA A 85 17.28 0.43 2.80
CA ALA A 85 17.40 0.99 1.46
C ALA A 85 18.61 0.34 0.79
N VAL A 86 18.41 -0.15 -0.42
CA VAL A 86 19.52 -0.63 -1.25
C VAL A 86 20.14 0.56 -1.98
N ALA A 87 21.48 0.58 -2.01
CA ALA A 87 22.22 1.51 -2.84
C ALA A 87 21.99 1.15 -4.31
N GLY A 88 21.62 2.13 -5.13
CA GLY A 88 21.25 1.90 -6.52
C GLY A 88 20.83 3.20 -7.22
N GLU A 89 20.22 3.05 -8.39
CA GLU A 89 19.68 4.17 -9.15
C GLU A 89 18.66 4.96 -8.30
N LYS A 90 18.71 6.30 -8.38
CA LYS A 90 17.73 7.14 -7.71
C LYS A 90 16.36 6.90 -8.33
N VAL A 91 15.35 6.64 -7.50
CA VAL A 91 13.97 6.48 -7.96
C VAL A 91 13.46 7.80 -8.54
N PRO A 92 13.10 7.84 -9.83
CA PRO A 92 12.51 9.03 -10.43
C PRO A 92 11.23 9.44 -9.71
N GLN A 93 11.07 10.73 -9.45
CA GLN A 93 9.84 11.26 -8.85
C GLN A 93 8.74 11.31 -9.91
N ILE A 94 7.61 10.66 -9.62
CA ILE A 94 6.45 10.60 -10.52
C ILE A 94 5.27 11.25 -9.78
N SER A 95 4.62 12.21 -10.43
CA SER A 95 3.38 12.81 -9.91
C SER A 95 2.30 11.74 -9.80
N ARG A 96 1.55 11.67 -8.69
CA ARG A 96 0.40 10.75 -8.54
C ARG A 96 -0.89 11.42 -9.02
N ASN A 97 -1.30 11.13 -10.24
CA ASN A 97 -2.53 11.65 -10.86
C ASN A 97 -3.13 10.63 -11.85
N PRO A 98 -4.38 10.83 -12.34
CA PRO A 98 -5.03 9.88 -13.24
C PRO A 98 -4.24 9.56 -14.51
N LYS A 99 -3.60 10.56 -15.14
CA LYS A 99 -2.77 10.32 -16.34
C LYS A 99 -1.62 9.35 -16.07
N THR A 100 -0.88 9.58 -14.99
CA THR A 100 0.22 8.68 -14.59
C THR A 100 -0.27 7.32 -14.12
N TYR A 101 -1.45 7.25 -13.51
CA TYR A 101 -2.08 6.00 -13.11
C TYR A 101 -2.39 5.13 -14.33
N LEU A 102 -3.02 5.69 -15.37
CA LEU A 102 -3.36 4.97 -16.60
C LEU A 102 -2.11 4.49 -17.37
N ALA A 103 -1.10 5.35 -17.47
CA ALA A 103 0.18 4.95 -18.07
C ALA A 103 0.79 3.77 -17.31
N ALA A 104 0.78 3.81 -15.98
CA ALA A 104 1.30 2.75 -15.14
C ALA A 104 0.45 1.46 -15.20
N GLN A 105 -0.87 1.57 -15.28
CA GLN A 105 -1.79 0.46 -15.45
C GLN A 105 -1.53 -0.28 -16.76
N SER A 106 -1.35 0.45 -17.87
CA SER A 106 -1.05 -0.15 -19.18
C SER A 106 0.27 -0.94 -19.17
N LEU A 107 1.31 -0.38 -18.53
CA LEU A 107 2.58 -1.08 -18.32
C LEU A 107 2.40 -2.34 -17.46
N TYR A 108 1.66 -2.24 -16.36
CA TYR A 108 1.39 -3.39 -15.48
C TYR A 108 0.63 -4.51 -16.22
N GLN A 109 -0.38 -4.15 -17.01
CA GLN A 109 -1.15 -5.10 -17.84
C GLN A 109 -0.28 -5.76 -18.92
N THR A 110 0.70 -5.05 -19.46
CA THR A 110 1.59 -5.58 -20.50
C THR A 110 2.64 -6.53 -19.90
N TYR A 111 3.26 -6.13 -18.78
CA TYR A 111 4.49 -6.79 -18.29
C TYR A 111 4.31 -7.58 -17.00
N CYS A 112 3.35 -7.24 -16.14
CA CYS A 112 3.30 -7.73 -14.76
C CYS A 112 2.11 -8.68 -14.49
N ILE A 113 0.97 -8.44 -15.14
CA ILE A 113 -0.30 -9.11 -14.84
C ILE A 113 -0.24 -10.64 -15.00
N GLY A 114 0.59 -11.14 -15.92
CA GLY A 114 0.72 -12.58 -16.19
C GLY A 114 1.10 -13.38 -14.94
N CYS A 115 1.94 -12.81 -14.07
CA CYS A 115 2.37 -13.41 -12.81
C CYS A 115 1.62 -12.82 -11.61
N HIS A 116 1.49 -11.50 -11.54
CA HIS A 116 0.96 -10.82 -10.34
C HIS A 116 -0.56 -10.70 -10.29
N GLY A 117 -1.25 -10.96 -11.41
CA GLY A 117 -2.72 -10.90 -11.51
C GLY A 117 -3.27 -9.48 -11.57
N GLU A 118 -4.51 -9.35 -12.03
CA GLU A 118 -5.20 -8.05 -12.17
C GLU A 118 -5.46 -7.39 -10.82
N LEU A 119 -5.72 -8.20 -9.80
CA LEU A 119 -5.94 -7.74 -8.42
C LEU A 119 -4.64 -7.52 -7.64
N GLY A 120 -3.48 -7.80 -8.26
CA GLY A 120 -2.18 -7.68 -7.60
C GLY A 120 -1.94 -8.70 -6.49
N ASN A 121 -2.77 -9.73 -6.37
CA ASN A 121 -2.74 -10.72 -5.29
C ASN A 121 -1.78 -11.91 -5.55
N GLY A 122 -0.94 -11.82 -6.58
CA GLY A 122 -0.05 -12.92 -7.01
C GLY A 122 -0.75 -14.03 -7.79
N GLY A 123 -2.06 -13.92 -8.02
CA GLY A 123 -2.90 -14.91 -8.71
C GLY A 123 -2.92 -14.75 -10.24
N GLY A 124 -1.82 -14.30 -10.86
CA GLY A 124 -1.73 -14.24 -12.31
C GLY A 124 -1.84 -15.63 -12.95
N ARG A 125 -2.12 -15.67 -14.27
CA ARG A 125 -2.31 -16.92 -15.03
C ARG A 125 -1.22 -17.96 -14.77
N ILE A 126 0.02 -17.55 -14.58
CA ILE A 126 1.14 -18.44 -14.26
C ILE A 126 1.66 -18.31 -12.83
N GLY A 127 1.09 -17.42 -11.99
CA GLY A 127 1.63 -17.12 -10.66
C GLY A 127 1.72 -18.35 -9.74
N HIS A 128 0.67 -19.17 -9.73
CA HIS A 128 0.54 -20.37 -8.89
C HIS A 128 1.48 -21.53 -9.24
N ILE A 129 2.15 -21.50 -10.41
CA ILE A 129 3.13 -22.52 -10.80
C ILE A 129 4.58 -22.06 -10.60
N LEU A 130 4.80 -20.82 -10.13
CA LEU A 130 6.13 -20.29 -9.88
C LEU A 130 6.57 -20.60 -8.43
N SER A 131 7.88 -20.80 -8.25
CA SER A 131 8.47 -21.00 -6.93
C SER A 131 9.63 -20.00 -6.72
N PRO A 132 9.55 -19.11 -5.71
CA PRO A 132 8.36 -18.82 -4.90
C PRO A 132 7.23 -18.18 -5.74
N GLU A 133 6.00 -18.27 -5.24
CA GLU A 133 4.86 -17.57 -5.83
C GLU A 133 5.08 -16.04 -5.83
N PRO A 134 4.53 -15.30 -6.80
CA PRO A 134 4.57 -13.85 -6.82
C PRO A 134 3.96 -13.25 -5.55
N ARG A 135 4.45 -12.07 -5.15
CA ARG A 135 3.97 -11.43 -3.94
C ARG A 135 2.56 -10.86 -4.12
N ASP A 136 1.75 -11.02 -3.09
CA ASP A 136 0.48 -10.32 -2.90
C ASP A 136 0.74 -8.86 -2.50
N PHE A 137 0.47 -7.94 -3.43
CA PHE A 137 0.61 -6.50 -3.23
C PHE A 137 -0.56 -5.88 -2.47
N THR A 138 -1.65 -6.62 -2.24
CA THR A 138 -2.75 -6.19 -1.38
C THR A 138 -2.39 -6.28 0.11
N ASP A 139 -1.31 -7.01 0.46
CA ASP A 139 -0.66 -6.98 1.78
C ASP A 139 0.12 -5.67 1.99
N ALA A 140 -0.65 -4.61 2.12
CA ALA A 140 -0.53 -3.57 3.12
C ALA A 140 0.73 -3.56 4.01
N LEU A 141 0.78 -4.50 4.96
CA LEU A 141 1.74 -4.49 6.05
C LEU A 141 3.10 -4.91 5.54
N TRP A 142 3.12 -5.86 4.62
CA TRP A 142 4.33 -6.18 3.89
C TRP A 142 4.82 -4.98 3.10
N LEU A 143 3.94 -4.34 2.32
CA LEU A 143 4.32 -3.25 1.43
C LEU A 143 4.83 -2.02 2.19
N SER A 144 4.21 -1.66 3.31
CA SER A 144 4.64 -0.53 4.14
C SER A 144 6.01 -0.71 4.79
N LYS A 145 6.49 -1.96 4.88
CA LYS A 145 7.83 -2.29 5.40
C LYS A 145 8.90 -2.26 4.30
N GLN A 146 8.52 -2.03 3.04
CA GLN A 146 9.47 -1.96 1.94
C GLN A 146 9.88 -0.50 1.72
N THR A 147 11.16 -0.28 1.43
CA THR A 147 11.63 1.01 0.96
C THR A 147 11.36 1.15 -0.53
N GLU A 148 11.12 2.38 -0.98
CA GLU A 148 10.89 2.67 -2.39
C GLU A 148 12.08 2.24 -3.25
N SER A 149 13.32 2.49 -2.78
CA SER A 149 14.53 2.06 -3.48
C SER A 149 14.66 0.54 -3.57
N TYR A 150 14.25 -0.20 -2.54
CA TYR A 150 14.20 -1.66 -2.60
C TYR A 150 13.21 -2.15 -3.65
N LEU A 151 11.96 -1.67 -3.62
CA LEU A 151 10.97 -2.11 -4.61
C LEU A 151 11.39 -1.70 -6.04
N TYR A 152 11.96 -0.51 -6.21
CA TYR A 152 12.51 -0.06 -7.48
C TYR A 152 13.63 -0.96 -7.99
N SER A 153 14.55 -1.38 -7.11
CA SER A 153 15.62 -2.33 -7.46
C SER A 153 15.06 -3.68 -7.92
N VAL A 154 13.97 -4.16 -7.31
CA VAL A 154 13.35 -5.43 -7.71
C VAL A 154 12.76 -5.35 -9.11
N VAL A 155 12.16 -4.22 -9.50
CA VAL A 155 11.69 -4.01 -10.88
C VAL A 155 12.88 -3.86 -11.84
N THR A 156 13.91 -3.12 -11.42
CA THR A 156 15.09 -2.82 -12.24
C THR A 156 15.93 -4.08 -12.52
N ASP A 157 16.16 -4.88 -11.49
CA ASP A 157 17.18 -5.94 -11.47
C ASP A 157 16.57 -7.34 -11.43
N GLY A 158 15.24 -7.42 -11.33
CA GLY A 158 14.53 -8.65 -11.06
C GLY A 158 14.70 -9.07 -9.62
N LYS A 159 14.27 -10.30 -9.31
CA LYS A 159 14.48 -10.88 -7.99
C LYS A 159 15.33 -12.14 -8.12
N PRO A 160 16.56 -12.15 -7.55
CA PRO A 160 17.42 -13.33 -7.59
C PRO A 160 16.72 -14.57 -7.03
N ASN A 161 16.98 -15.71 -7.67
CA ASN A 161 16.40 -17.03 -7.33
C ASN A 161 14.87 -17.08 -7.41
N THR A 162 14.26 -16.26 -8.28
CA THR A 162 12.84 -16.35 -8.63
C THR A 162 12.64 -16.18 -10.13
N ALA A 163 11.40 -16.35 -10.60
CA ALA A 163 11.04 -16.13 -12.00
C ALA A 163 10.85 -14.65 -12.39
N MET A 164 11.08 -13.68 -11.49
CA MET A 164 10.92 -12.26 -11.76
C MET A 164 12.14 -11.72 -12.54
N PRO A 165 12.02 -11.39 -13.84
CA PRO A 165 13.14 -10.93 -14.64
C PRO A 165 13.50 -9.48 -14.34
N PRO A 166 14.70 -9.02 -14.72
CA PRO A 166 15.03 -7.59 -14.74
C PRO A 166 14.25 -6.87 -15.85
N PHE A 167 13.80 -5.65 -15.57
CA PHE A 167 13.14 -4.80 -16.57
C PHE A 167 13.99 -3.61 -17.02
N ARG A 168 15.25 -3.52 -16.59
CA ARG A 168 16.12 -2.37 -16.93
C ARG A 168 16.39 -2.14 -18.40
N ASP A 169 16.37 -3.20 -19.20
CA ASP A 169 16.64 -3.11 -20.63
C ASP A 169 15.32 -3.07 -21.46
N ILE A 170 14.17 -3.10 -20.77
CA ILE A 170 12.83 -3.15 -21.38
C ILE A 170 12.05 -1.86 -21.09
N LEU A 171 12.17 -1.35 -19.87
CA LEU A 171 11.46 -0.17 -19.37
C LEU A 171 12.46 0.93 -19.01
N SER A 172 12.14 2.16 -19.40
CA SER A 172 12.86 3.36 -18.95
C SER A 172 12.77 3.52 -17.43
N SER A 173 13.66 4.34 -16.85
CA SER A 173 13.66 4.57 -15.42
C SER A 173 12.34 5.19 -14.92
N GLN A 174 11.71 6.04 -15.72
CA GLN A 174 10.39 6.61 -15.45
C GLN A 174 9.27 5.56 -15.53
N GLU A 175 9.29 4.66 -16.51
CA GLU A 175 8.29 3.58 -16.62
C GLU A 175 8.38 2.59 -15.47
N ARG A 176 9.60 2.25 -15.03
CA ARG A 176 9.80 1.44 -13.81
C ARG A 176 9.26 2.13 -12.56
N ALA A 177 9.41 3.46 -12.46
CA ALA A 177 8.86 4.24 -11.36
C ALA A 177 7.33 4.35 -11.43
N LEU A 178 6.76 4.42 -12.64
CA LEU A 178 5.32 4.36 -12.87
C LEU A 178 4.74 3.04 -12.37
N VAL A 179 5.26 1.89 -12.80
CA VAL A 179 4.76 0.58 -12.33
C VAL A 179 4.96 0.38 -10.83
N LEU A 180 6.05 0.90 -10.25
CA LEU A 180 6.25 0.90 -8.80
C LEU A 180 5.15 1.69 -8.06
N ASN A 181 4.75 2.85 -8.57
CA ASN A 181 3.60 3.58 -8.03
C ASN A 181 2.31 2.80 -8.22
N TYR A 182 2.13 2.13 -9.35
CA TYR A 182 0.95 1.29 -9.59
C TYR A 182 0.81 0.17 -8.55
N VAL A 183 1.92 -0.52 -8.26
CA VAL A 183 1.98 -1.57 -7.24
C VAL A 183 1.51 -1.06 -5.87
N GLN A 184 1.79 0.20 -5.54
CA GLN A 184 1.38 0.80 -4.26
C GLN A 184 -0.13 1.04 -4.14
N TYR A 185 -0.86 1.18 -5.26
CA TYR A 185 -2.32 1.33 -5.22
C TYR A 185 -3.04 0.04 -4.85
N PHE A 186 -2.44 -1.15 -5.00
CA PHE A 186 -3.08 -2.40 -4.55
C PHE A 186 -3.26 -2.48 -3.04
N ALA A 187 -2.38 -1.82 -2.29
CA ALA A 187 -2.51 -1.70 -0.84
C ALA A 187 -3.46 -0.58 -0.41
N ASP A 188 -3.98 0.23 -1.35
CA ASP A 188 -4.83 1.39 -1.08
C ASP A 188 -6.01 1.47 -2.07
N PRO A 189 -7.05 0.64 -1.87
CA PRO A 189 -8.18 0.56 -2.80
C PRO A 189 -8.94 1.88 -2.95
N VAL A 190 -8.96 2.71 -1.90
CA VAL A 190 -9.61 4.03 -1.90
C VAL A 190 -8.85 5.00 -2.81
N ALA A 191 -7.51 5.01 -2.75
CA ALA A 191 -6.69 5.78 -3.67
C ALA A 191 -6.79 5.25 -5.10
N LYS A 192 -6.83 3.92 -5.28
CA LYS A 192 -7.03 3.28 -6.59
C LYS A 192 -8.35 3.74 -7.23
N GLU A 193 -9.44 3.65 -6.49
CA GLU A 193 -10.78 4.06 -6.94
C GLU A 193 -10.81 5.55 -7.31
N ARG A 194 -10.17 6.44 -6.54
CA ARG A 194 -10.08 7.86 -6.93
C ARG A 194 -9.34 8.10 -8.24
N MET A 195 -8.27 7.34 -8.50
CA MET A 195 -7.54 7.47 -9.76
C MET A 195 -8.37 6.98 -10.94
N GLU A 196 -9.17 5.94 -10.75
CA GLU A 196 -10.09 5.37 -11.75
C GLU A 196 -11.33 6.26 -11.97
N LEU A 197 -11.91 6.83 -10.90
CA LEU A 197 -13.08 7.72 -10.97
C LEU A 197 -12.73 9.15 -11.40
N GLY A 198 -11.51 9.63 -11.12
CA GLY A 198 -11.03 10.93 -11.57
C GLY A 198 -10.98 11.07 -13.10
N GLU A 199 -11.02 9.95 -13.82
CA GLU A 199 -11.19 9.88 -15.27
C GLU A 199 -12.63 10.17 -15.71
N LEU A 200 -13.64 9.80 -14.91
CA LEU A 200 -15.05 9.92 -15.29
C LEU A 200 -15.62 11.34 -15.14
N GLN A 201 -15.01 12.20 -14.32
CA GLN A 201 -15.62 13.49 -13.97
C GLN A 201 -14.86 14.73 -14.44
N GLY A 202 -13.64 14.64 -14.98
CA GLY A 202 -12.93 15.82 -15.50
C GLY A 202 -12.85 17.01 -14.52
N ILE A 203 -12.89 16.76 -13.20
CA ILE A 203 -12.98 17.81 -12.19
C ILE A 203 -11.60 18.47 -12.05
N PRO A 204 -11.45 19.77 -12.37
CA PRO A 204 -10.22 20.48 -12.11
C PRO A 204 -10.05 20.73 -10.60
N ARG A 205 -8.82 20.43 -10.16
CA ARG A 205 -8.14 20.71 -8.88
C ARG A 205 -8.94 21.33 -7.73
#